data_AF-A0A7V5UBL4-F1
#
_entry.id   AF-A0A7V5UBL4-F1
#
_cell.length_a   1.000
_cell.length_b   1.000
_cell.length_c   1.000
_cell.angle_alpha   90.00
_cell.angle_beta   90.00
_cell.angle_gamma   90.00
#
_symmetry.space_group_name_H-M   'P 1'
#
loop_
_entity.id
_entity.type
_entity.pdbx_description
1 polymer ?
#
loop_
_entity_poly.entity_id
_entity_poly.type
_entity_poly.pdbx_seq_one_letter_code
_entity_poly.pdbx_strand_id
1 'polypeptide(L)'
;MQLSQALPDIEFDEYGFLRDPRQWDRSVAERIARVLGVGPLGEEHWAVIDFVRDRWLEHGAIEANQVACAHHKLEDHCVWRLFGGPLELWRIAGLPWPGSEAFTYMENEEPPEAVNA
;
A
#
# COMPACT_ATOMS: atom_id res chain seq x y z
N MET A 1 13.20 6.28 9.05
CA MET A 1 12.57 6.12 10.38
C MET A 1 11.59 4.96 10.27
N GLN A 2 11.56 4.02 11.22
CA GLN A 2 10.65 2.87 11.15
C GLN A 2 9.23 3.27 11.57
N LEU A 3 8.20 2.66 10.96
CA LEU A 3 6.78 2.96 11.27
C LEU A 3 6.45 2.79 12.74
N SER A 4 6.95 1.71 13.37
CA SER A 4 6.77 1.43 14.81
C SER A 4 7.36 2.49 15.74
N GLN A 5 8.40 3.21 15.29
CA GLN A 5 8.99 4.31 16.05
C GLN A 5 8.22 5.63 15.84
N ALA A 6 7.68 5.83 14.64
CA ALA A 6 6.97 7.06 14.27
C ALA A 6 5.52 7.07 14.76
N LEU A 7 4.90 5.91 14.90
CA LEU A 7 3.49 5.72 15.23
C LEU A 7 3.35 4.71 16.40
N PRO A 8 3.78 5.10 17.62
CA PRO A 8 3.92 4.17 18.75
C PRO A 8 2.58 3.64 19.30
N ASP A 9 1.46 4.26 18.94
CA ASP A 9 0.09 3.85 19.26
C ASP A 9 -0.49 2.82 18.27
N ILE A 10 0.27 2.46 17.22
CA ILE A 10 -0.15 1.50 16.20
C ILE A 10 0.82 0.31 16.22
N GLU A 11 0.28 -0.91 16.27
CA GLU A 11 1.09 -2.11 16.30
C GLU A 11 1.46 -2.62 14.91
N PHE A 12 2.76 -2.63 14.61
CA PHE A 12 3.32 -3.21 13.39
C PHE A 12 4.10 -4.49 13.68
N ASP A 13 4.28 -5.33 12.67
CA ASP A 13 5.24 -6.43 12.70
C ASP A 13 6.68 -5.96 12.45
N GLU A 14 7.63 -6.90 12.42
CA GLU A 14 9.05 -6.60 12.20
C GLU A 14 9.36 -6.07 10.79
N TYR A 15 8.45 -6.25 9.84
CA TYR A 15 8.57 -5.82 8.45
C TYR A 15 7.78 -4.52 8.16
N GLY A 16 7.09 -3.98 9.17
CA GLY A 16 6.34 -2.73 9.10
C GLY A 16 4.91 -2.87 8.59
N PHE A 17 4.31 -4.05 8.63
CA PHE A 17 2.89 -4.26 8.29
C PHE A 17 2.01 -4.22 9.54
N LEU A 18 0.76 -3.82 9.37
CA LEU A 18 -0.17 -3.66 10.47
C LEU A 18 -0.55 -5.02 11.05
N ARG A 19 -0.37 -5.23 12.37
CA ARG A 19 -0.69 -6.52 13.01
C ARG A 19 -2.18 -6.82 13.05
N ASP A 20 -2.99 -5.79 13.31
CA ASP A 20 -4.45 -5.91 13.36
C ASP A 20 -5.09 -4.98 12.32
N PRO A 21 -5.51 -5.52 11.16
CA PRO A 21 -6.17 -4.75 10.13
C PRO A 21 -7.43 -4.01 10.60
N ARG A 22 -8.06 -4.42 11.71
CA ARG A 22 -9.27 -3.78 12.26
C ARG A 22 -8.99 -2.43 12.93
N GLN A 23 -7.73 -2.15 13.27
CA GLN A 23 -7.31 -0.85 13.82
C GLN A 23 -7.12 0.20 12.72
N TRP A 24 -7.18 -0.22 11.46
CA TRP A 24 -7.05 0.70 10.34
C TRP A 24 -8.31 1.54 10.14
N ASP A 25 -8.08 2.83 9.94
CA ASP A 25 -9.04 3.79 9.39
C ASP A 25 -8.30 4.74 8.45
N ARG A 26 -9.03 5.68 7.83
CA ARG A 26 -8.42 6.67 6.92
C ARG A 26 -7.39 7.57 7.62
N SER A 27 -7.53 7.84 8.91
CA SER A 27 -6.55 8.62 9.68
C SER A 27 -5.25 7.84 9.88
N VAL A 28 -5.33 6.54 10.17
CA VAL A 28 -4.18 5.64 10.24
C VAL A 28 -3.46 5.57 8.88
N ALA A 29 -4.21 5.40 7.78
CA ALA A 29 -3.63 5.38 6.43
C ALA A 29 -2.85 6.68 6.12
N GLU A 30 -3.43 7.84 6.41
CA GLU A 30 -2.77 9.15 6.22
C GLU A 30 -1.48 9.28 7.04
N ARG A 31 -1.49 8.79 8.28
CA ARG A 31 -0.32 8.81 9.16
C ARG A 31 0.79 7.90 8.63
N ILE A 32 0.45 6.69 8.18
CA ILE A 32 1.40 5.76 7.55
C ILE A 32 1.97 6.40 6.28
N ALA A 33 1.11 6.93 5.40
CA ALA A 33 1.51 7.57 4.15
C ALA A 33 2.45 8.76 4.38
N ARG A 34 2.22 9.57 5.43
CA ARG A 34 3.12 10.67 5.80
C ARG A 34 4.50 10.17 6.23
N VAL A 35 4.57 9.10 7.01
CA VAL A 35 5.85 8.52 7.46
C VAL A 35 6.63 7.91 6.29
N LEU A 36 5.92 7.32 5.32
CA LEU A 36 6.51 6.74 4.12
C LEU A 36 6.83 7.78 3.02
N GLY A 37 6.45 9.06 3.21
CA GLY A 37 6.72 10.12 2.23
C GLY A 37 5.78 10.11 1.02
N VAL A 38 4.66 9.40 1.10
CA VAL A 38 3.63 9.29 0.04
C VAL A 38 2.57 10.38 0.17
N GLY A 39 2.17 10.71 1.40
CA GLY A 39 1.04 11.61 1.65
C GLY A 39 1.30 13.08 1.26
N PRO A 40 0.23 13.88 1.07
CA PRO A 40 -1.17 13.61 1.43
C PRO A 40 -1.92 12.68 0.46
N LEU A 41 -2.85 11.87 0.97
CA LEU A 41 -3.62 10.92 0.15
C LEU A 41 -4.81 11.61 -0.55
N GLY A 42 -4.70 11.77 -1.86
CA GLY A 42 -5.75 12.27 -2.74
C GLY A 42 -6.80 11.23 -3.17
N GLU A 43 -7.79 11.64 -3.96
CA GLU A 43 -8.90 10.78 -4.41
C GLU A 43 -8.44 9.50 -5.13
N GLU A 44 -7.44 9.60 -6.02
CA GLU A 44 -6.88 8.43 -6.72
C GLU A 44 -6.22 7.45 -5.75
N HIS A 45 -5.57 7.95 -4.68
CA HIS A 45 -4.98 7.08 -3.66
C HIS A 45 -6.07 6.31 -2.95
N TRP A 46 -7.14 6.98 -2.51
CA TRP A 46 -8.24 6.33 -1.81
C TRP A 46 -8.95 5.29 -2.67
N ALA A 47 -9.14 5.56 -3.96
CA ALA A 47 -9.71 4.60 -4.89
C ALA A 47 -8.90 3.30 -4.92
N VAL A 48 -7.58 3.39 -5.09
CA VAL A 48 -6.70 2.22 -5.14
C VAL A 48 -6.57 1.53 -3.77
N ILE A 49 -6.47 2.30 -2.68
CA ILE A 49 -6.42 1.76 -1.30
C ILE A 49 -7.66 0.94 -1.00
N ASP A 50 -8.84 1.52 -1.24
CA ASP A 50 -10.12 0.88 -0.94
C ASP A 50 -10.27 -0.38 -1.81
N PHE A 51 -9.92 -0.34 -3.10
CA PHE A 51 -9.93 -1.50 -3.98
C PHE A 51 -9.06 -2.65 -3.48
N VAL A 52 -7.79 -2.39 -3.16
CA VAL A 52 -6.85 -3.44 -2.72
C VAL A 52 -7.27 -4.00 -1.36
N ARG A 53 -7.71 -3.12 -0.45
CA ARG A 53 -8.15 -3.52 0.88
C ARG A 53 -9.39 -4.39 0.83
N ASP A 54 -10.40 -4.01 0.05
CA ASP A 54 -11.65 -4.77 -0.07
C ASP A 54 -11.39 -6.15 -0.69
N ARG A 55 -10.58 -6.23 -1.76
CA ARG A 55 -10.21 -7.50 -2.40
C ARG A 55 -9.53 -8.48 -1.43
N TRP A 56 -8.61 -7.98 -0.60
CA TRP A 56 -7.96 -8.81 0.40
C TRP A 56 -8.91 -9.25 1.51
N LEU A 57 -9.73 -8.34 2.04
CA LEU A 57 -10.63 -8.65 3.16
C LEU A 57 -11.78 -9.58 2.76
N GLU A 58 -12.28 -9.49 1.52
CA GLU A 58 -13.37 -10.32 1.03
C GLU A 58 -12.90 -11.70 0.53
N HIS A 59 -11.72 -11.76 -0.10
CA HIS A 59 -11.30 -12.95 -0.84
C HIS A 59 -9.91 -13.48 -0.48
N GLY A 60 -9.13 -12.75 0.33
CA GLY A 60 -7.72 -13.07 0.56
C GLY A 60 -6.88 -12.98 -0.71
N ALA A 61 -7.34 -12.21 -1.70
CA ALA A 61 -6.73 -12.13 -3.02
C ALA A 61 -5.72 -10.99 -3.09
N ILE A 62 -4.55 -11.27 -3.65
CA ILE A 62 -3.54 -10.27 -4.03
C ILE A 62 -3.65 -10.09 -5.53
N GLU A 63 -4.22 -8.96 -5.95
CA GLU A 63 -4.39 -8.64 -7.36
C GLU A 63 -3.16 -7.93 -7.91
N ALA A 64 -2.91 -8.07 -9.21
CA ALA A 64 -1.83 -7.34 -9.87
C ALA A 64 -2.14 -5.83 -9.88
N ASN A 65 -1.11 -4.99 -9.72
CA ASN A 65 -1.25 -3.53 -9.68
C ASN A 65 -2.04 -2.96 -10.87
N GLN A 66 -1.83 -3.52 -12.07
CA GLN A 66 -2.49 -3.11 -13.30
C GLN A 66 -4.02 -3.33 -13.25
N VAL A 67 -4.49 -4.32 -12.48
CA VAL A 67 -5.93 -4.58 -12.31
C VAL A 67 -6.58 -3.42 -11.55
N ALA A 68 -5.95 -2.96 -10.46
CA ALA A 68 -6.43 -1.80 -9.70
C ALA A 68 -6.39 -0.52 -10.56
N CYS A 69 -5.27 -0.29 -11.28
CA CYS A 69 -5.15 0.86 -12.17
C CYS A 69 -6.22 0.87 -13.26
N ALA A 70 -6.40 -0.25 -13.97
CA ALA A 70 -7.41 -0.38 -15.02
C ALA A 70 -8.84 -0.24 -14.48
N HIS A 71 -9.14 -0.79 -13.28
CA HIS A 71 -10.46 -0.67 -12.65
C HIS A 71 -10.86 0.79 -12.43
N HIS A 72 -9.91 1.64 -12.04
CA HIS A 72 -10.13 3.07 -11.83
C HIS A 72 -9.81 3.95 -13.04
N LYS A 73 -9.54 3.35 -14.21
CA LYS A 73 -9.16 4.05 -15.44
C LYS A 73 -7.94 4.97 -15.25
N LEU A 74 -7.01 4.54 -14.41
CA LEU A 74 -5.72 5.18 -14.20
C LEU A 74 -4.70 4.59 -15.19
N GLU A 75 -3.56 5.27 -15.32
CA GLU A 75 -2.42 4.77 -16.10
C GLU A 75 -1.87 3.44 -15.54
N ASP A 76 -1.24 2.63 -16.39
CA ASP A 76 -0.80 1.27 -16.08
C ASP A 76 0.15 1.16 -14.87
N HIS A 77 0.87 2.25 -14.54
CA HIS A 77 1.81 2.32 -13.43
C HIS A 77 1.33 3.22 -12.29
N CYS A 78 0.01 3.38 -12.13
CA CYS A 78 -0.57 4.25 -11.11
C CYS A 78 -0.06 3.94 -9.70
N VAL A 79 0.19 2.68 -9.36
CA VAL A 79 0.69 2.29 -8.03
C VAL A 79 2.07 2.88 -7.74
N TRP A 80 2.99 2.86 -8.71
CA TRP A 80 4.30 3.48 -8.57
C TRP A 80 4.21 5.00 -8.48
N ARG A 81 3.38 5.64 -9.31
CA ARG A 81 3.18 7.10 -9.27
C ARG A 81 2.55 7.55 -7.96
N LEU A 82 1.54 6.83 -7.46
CA LEU A 82 0.75 7.22 -6.31
C LEU A 82 1.43 6.85 -4.99
N PHE A 83 2.03 5.67 -4.89
CA PHE A 83 2.52 5.14 -3.61
C PHE A 83 4.03 4.95 -3.56
N GLY A 84 4.73 5.09 -4.69
CA GLY A 84 6.16 4.78 -4.78
C GLY A 84 6.45 3.28 -4.82
N GLY A 85 5.42 2.43 -4.91
CA GLY A 85 5.57 0.98 -5.02
C GLY A 85 4.41 0.18 -4.42
N PRO A 86 4.36 -1.13 -4.71
CA PRO A 86 3.32 -2.03 -4.18
C PRO A 86 3.41 -2.26 -2.67
N LEU A 87 4.62 -2.30 -2.09
CA LEU A 87 4.80 -2.49 -0.64
C LEU A 87 4.27 -1.28 0.16
N GLU A 88 4.52 -0.08 -0.33
CA GLU A 88 4.02 1.17 0.26
C GLU A 88 2.49 1.22 0.20
N LEU A 89 1.90 0.88 -0.94
CA LEU A 89 0.45 0.71 -1.08
C LEU A 89 -0.09 -0.30 -0.05
N TRP A 90 0.52 -1.48 0.05
CA TRP A 90 0.07 -2.54 0.97
C TRP A 90 0.11 -2.10 2.44
N ARG A 91 1.19 -1.40 2.84
CA ARG A 91 1.33 -0.83 4.19
C ARG A 91 0.29 0.27 4.45
N ILE A 92 0.10 1.19 3.51
CA ILE A 92 -0.86 2.30 3.64
C ILE A 92 -2.30 1.78 3.69
N ALA A 93 -2.61 0.74 2.92
CA ALA A 93 -3.88 0.03 2.95
C ALA A 93 -4.13 -0.72 4.28
N GLY A 94 -3.16 -0.74 5.20
CA GLY A 94 -3.29 -1.36 6.53
C GLY A 94 -3.51 -2.86 6.46
N LEU A 95 -2.90 -3.50 5.47
CA LEU A 95 -2.98 -4.94 5.28
C LEU A 95 -1.87 -5.64 6.08
N PRO A 96 -2.13 -6.86 6.57
CA PRO A 96 -1.15 -7.62 7.32
C PRO A 96 -0.04 -8.14 6.38
N TRP A 97 0.98 -8.79 6.95
CA TRP A 97 2.04 -9.45 6.18
C TRP A 97 1.46 -10.30 5.02
N PRO A 98 1.85 -10.02 3.76
CA PRO A 98 1.24 -10.66 2.59
C PRO A 98 1.70 -12.12 2.36
N GLY A 99 2.64 -12.62 3.17
CA GLY A 99 3.31 -13.89 2.94
C GLY A 99 4.64 -13.70 2.19
N SER A 100 5.55 -14.66 2.33
CA SER A 100 6.90 -14.56 1.78
C SER A 100 6.92 -14.43 0.26
N GLU A 101 6.10 -15.21 -0.44
CA GLU A 101 6.06 -15.21 -1.91
C GLU A 101 5.59 -13.85 -2.45
N ALA A 102 4.46 -13.35 -1.94
CA ALA A 102 3.93 -12.06 -2.34
C ALA A 102 4.85 -10.90 -1.94
N PHE A 103 5.45 -10.95 -0.75
CA PHE A 103 6.44 -9.96 -0.33
C PHE A 103 7.62 -9.93 -1.28
N THR A 104 8.22 -11.08 -1.61
CA THR A 104 9.35 -11.16 -2.54
C THR A 104 8.96 -10.66 -3.92
N TYR A 105 7.75 -10.96 -4.41
CA TYR A 105 7.27 -10.43 -5.68
C TYR A 105 7.20 -8.89 -5.66
N MET A 106 6.53 -8.32 -4.65
CA MET A 106 6.36 -6.87 -4.52
C MET A 106 7.70 -6.14 -4.30
N GLU A 107 8.61 -6.73 -3.53
CA GLU A 107 9.94 -6.16 -3.25
C GLU A 107 10.84 -6.10 -4.49
N ASN A 108 10.72 -7.09 -5.39
CA ASN A 108 11.50 -7.16 -6.62
C ASN A 108 10.78 -6.54 -7.83
N GLU A 109 9.59 -5.98 -7.65
CA GLU A 109 8.92 -5.25 -8.71
C GLU A 109 9.73 -3.99 -9.02
N GLU A 110 10.13 -3.82 -10.29
CA GLU A 110 10.92 -2.66 -10.70
C GLU A 110 10.01 -1.48 -11.05
N PRO A 111 10.42 -0.24 -10.72
CA PRO A 111 9.70 0.94 -11.18
C PRO A 111 9.69 1.00 -12.70
N PRO A 112 8.64 1.54 -13.33
CA PRO A 112 8.61 1.71 -14.78
C PRO A 112 9.80 2.57 -15.24
N GLU A 113 10.40 2.23 -16.39
CA GLU A 113 11.62 2.88 -16.93
C GLU A 113 11.48 4.40 -17.13
N ALA A 114 10.25 4.94 -17.10
CA ALA A 114 9.91 6.34 -17.38
C ALA A 114 9.92 7.30 -16.16
N VAL A 115 10.74 7.05 -15.12
CA VAL A 115 10.97 8.03 -14.02
C VAL A 115 12.28 8.84 -14.17
N ASN A 116 12.92 8.78 -15.35
CA ASN A 116 14.12 9.57 -15.69
C ASN A 116 13.85 10.69 -16.73
N ALA A 117 12.72 11.41 -16.63
CA ALA A 117 12.44 12.58 -17.48
C ALA A 117 12.14 13.83 -16.65
#